data_AF-A0A6S7BPU9-F1
#
_entry.id   AF-A0A6S7BPU9-F1
#
_cell.length_a   1.000
_cell.length_b   1.000
_cell.length_c   1.000
_cell.angle_alpha   90.00
_cell.angle_beta   90.00
_cell.angle_gamma   90.00
#
_symmetry.space_group_name_H-M   'P 1'
#
loop_
_entity.id
_entity.type
_entity.pdbx_description
1 polymer ?
#
loop_
_entity_poly.entity_id
_entity_poly.type
_entity_poly.pdbx_seq_one_letter_code
_entity_poly.pdbx_strand_id
1 'polypeptide(L)' 'MKVVRSKRLDKVLKDPKAAEQLRAFLASASLAEPSDVEITVKDSKGNSVRYLPKLVRVAGSGA' A
#
# COMPACT_ATOMS: atom_id res chain seq x y z
N MET A 1 13.02 12.50 -13.85
CA MET A 1 13.09 11.73 -12.58
C MET A 1 12.19 10.50 -12.69
N LYS A 2 12.72 9.28 -12.79
CA LYS A 2 11.91 8.05 -13.00
C LYS A 2 11.68 7.37 -11.66
N VAL A 3 10.46 7.50 -11.13
CA VAL A 3 10.08 6.82 -9.87
C VAL A 3 9.84 5.34 -10.21
N VAL A 4 10.72 4.46 -9.77
CA VAL A 4 10.55 3.02 -9.94
C VAL A 4 9.57 2.54 -8.86
N ARG A 5 8.33 2.23 -9.27
CA ARG A 5 7.29 1.69 -8.39
C ARG A 5 7.10 0.20 -8.66
N SER A 6 6.71 -0.55 -7.64
CA SER A 6 6.33 -1.95 -7.85
C SER A 6 5.04 -2.02 -8.66
N LYS A 7 4.92 -3.03 -9.53
CA LYS A 7 3.68 -3.28 -10.31
C LYS A 7 2.43 -3.45 -9.42
N ARG A 8 2.62 -3.82 -8.14
CA ARG A 8 1.54 -3.95 -7.15
C ARG A 8 1.07 -2.57 -6.67
N LEU A 9 2.01 -1.68 -6.35
CA LEU A 9 1.69 -0.32 -5.92
C LEU A 9 0.99 0.47 -7.05
N ASP A 10 1.44 0.32 -8.29
CA ASP A 10 0.77 0.97 -9.43
C ASP A 10 -0.69 0.53 -9.60
N LYS A 11 -1.02 -0.73 -9.30
CA LYS A 11 -2.41 -1.21 -9.31
C LYS A 11 -3.25 -0.57 -8.22
N VAL A 12 -2.72 -0.51 -7.00
CA VAL A 12 -3.39 0.14 -5.86
C VAL A 12 -3.65 1.62 -6.14
N LEU A 13 -2.69 2.33 -6.74
CA LEU A 13 -2.84 3.76 -7.04
C LEU A 13 -3.80 4.06 -8.20
N LYS A 14 -4.05 3.10 -9.10
CA LYS A 14 -4.99 3.24 -10.22
C LYS A 14 -6.44 2.99 -9.81
N ASP A 15 -6.67 2.21 -8.75
CA ASP A 15 -8.00 1.96 -8.20
C ASP A 15 -8.31 3.05 -7.17
N PRO A 16 -9.32 3.92 -7.39
CA PRO A 16 -9.60 5.04 -6.50
C PRO A 16 -9.96 4.58 -5.08
N LYS A 17 -10.63 3.44 -4.94
CA LYS A 17 -11.00 2.88 -3.63
C LYS A 17 -9.78 2.34 -2.91
N ALA A 18 -8.92 1.62 -3.62
CA ALA A 18 -7.69 1.09 -3.03
C ALA A 18 -6.70 2.20 -2.66
N ALA A 19 -6.66 3.28 -3.45
CA ALA A 19 -5.86 4.46 -3.13
C ALA A 19 -6.36 5.16 -1.86
N GLU A 20 -7.67 5.23 -1.66
CA GLU A 20 -8.26 5.74 -0.41
C GLU A 20 -7.91 4.85 0.79
N GLN A 21 -8.02 3.53 0.65
CA GLN A 21 -7.59 2.58 1.70
C GLN A 21 -6.10 2.72 2.02
N LEU A 22 -5.25 2.93 1.00
CA LEU A 22 -3.82 3.18 1.21
C LEU A 22 -3.59 4.50 1.98
N ARG A 23 -4.35 5.56 1.69
CA ARG A 23 -4.26 6.81 2.47
C ARG A 23 -4.70 6.61 3.91
N ALA A 24 -5.78 5.87 4.14
CA ALA A 24 -6.26 5.54 5.47
C ALA A 24 -5.20 4.76 6.26
N PHE A 25 -4.56 3.76 5.62
CA PHE A 25 -3.42 3.04 6.19
C PHE A 25 -2.30 4.03 6.55
N LEU A 26 -1.85 4.87 5.62
CA LEU A 26 -0.74 5.79 5.89
C LEU A 26 -1.05 6.81 6.99
N ALA A 27 -2.31 7.20 7.16
CA ALA A 27 -2.74 8.12 8.21
C ALA A 27 -2.76 7.49 9.61
N SER A 28 -3.03 6.18 9.70
CA SER A 28 -3.11 5.45 10.98
C SER A 28 -1.90 4.56 11.27
N ALA A 29 -1.02 4.34 10.29
CA ALA A 29 0.08 3.39 10.42
C ALA A 29 1.14 3.87 11.42
N SER A 30 1.46 3.00 12.38
CA SER A 30 2.55 3.17 13.33
C SER A 30 3.58 2.05 13.15
N LEU A 31 4.84 2.34 13.48
CA LEU A 31 5.89 1.29 13.53
C LEU A 31 5.73 0.38 14.77
N ALA A 32 5.02 0.86 15.79
CA ALA A 32 4.84 0.15 17.06
C ALA A 32 3.60 -0.77 17.03
N GLU A 33 2.61 -0.48 16.19
CA GLU A 33 1.32 -1.16 16.19
C GLU A 33 0.99 -1.75 14.82
N PRO A 34 0.44 -2.97 14.77
CA PRO A 34 -0.10 -3.51 13.53
C PRO A 34 -1.27 -2.64 13.04
N SER A 35 -1.37 -2.47 11.72
CA SER A 35 -2.50 -1.76 11.13
C SER A 35 -3.62 -2.74 10.78
N ASP A 36 -4.86 -2.38 11.13
CA ASP A 36 -6.05 -3.13 10.77
C ASP A 36 -6.59 -2.78 9.37
N VAL A 37 -5.90 -1.91 8.63
CA VAL A 37 -6.36 -1.44 7.32
C VAL A 37 -5.98 -2.45 6.22
N GLU A 38 -7.00 -3.07 5.63
CA GLU A 38 -6.86 -3.94 4.46
C GLU A 38 -7.09 -3.17 3.15
N ILE A 39 -6.20 -3.36 2.17
CA ILE A 39 -6.33 -2.76 0.83
C ILE A 39 -6.84 -3.84 -0.12
N THR A 40 -8.00 -3.60 -0.74
CA THR A 40 -8.59 -4.51 -1.72
C THR A 40 -8.57 -3.88 -3.11
N VAL A 41 -8.04 -4.61 -4.08
CA VAL A 41 -8.03 -4.22 -5.51
C VAL A 41 -8.65 -5.32 -6.36
N LYS A 42 -9.13 -4.97 -7.55
CA LYS A 42 -9.38 -5.97 -8.60
C LYS A 42 -8.12 -6.21 -9.43
N ASP A 43 -7.80 -7.48 -9.67
CA ASP A 43 -6.75 -7.84 -10.62
C ASP A 43 -7.23 -7.64 -12.08
N SER A 44 -6.33 -7.87 -13.03
CA SER A 44 -6.63 -7.77 -14.46
C SER A 44 -7.60 -8.84 -14.97
N LYS A 45 -7.93 -9.84 -14.16
CA LYS A 45 -8.91 -10.89 -14.43
C LYS A 45 -10.24 -10.63 -13.71
N GLY A 46 -10.36 -9.50 -12.99
CA GLY A 46 -11.54 -9.12 -12.23
C GLY A 46 -11.65 -9.72 -10.82
N ASN A 47 -10.66 -10.50 -10.38
CA ASN A 47 -10.66 -11.12 -9.06
C ASN A 47 -10.29 -10.11 -7.98
N SER A 48 -10.94 -10.20 -6.82
CA SER A 48 -10.58 -9.41 -5.64
C SER A 48 -9.28 -9.92 -5.03
N VAL A 49 -8.25 -9.08 -5.03
CA VAL A 49 -6.96 -9.33 -4.37
C VAL A 49 -6.87 -8.43 -3.15
N ARG A 50 -6.44 -9.00 -2.03
CA ARG A 50 -6.27 -8.29 -0.77
C ARG A 50 -4.81 -8.15 -0.41
N TYR A 51 -4.44 -6.99 0.09
CA TYR A 51 -3.11 -6.68 0.59
C TYR A 51 -3.21 -6.20 2.04
N LEU A 52 -2.33 -6.75 2.87
CA LEU A 52 -2.11 -6.28 4.24
C LEU A 52 -0.83 -5.44 4.25
N PRO A 53 -0.93 -4.10 4.16
CA PRO A 53 0.22 -3.21 4.21
C PRO A 53 0.87 -3.22 5.59
N LYS A 54 2.21 -3.09 5.63
CA LYS A 54 2.99 -3.01 6.86
C LYS A 54 4.11 -1.97 6.70
N LEU A 55 4.35 -1.18 7.74
CA LEU A 55 5.52 -0.34 7.81
C LEU A 55 6.74 -1.19 8.18
N VAL A 56 7.79 -1.08 7.37
CA VAL A 56 9.08 -1.74 7.58
C VAL A 56 10.16 -0.67 7.63
N ARG A 57 11.02 -0.73 8.65
CA ARG A 57 12.20 0.14 8.70
C ARG A 57 13.16 -0.28 7.59
N VAL A 58 13.59 0.69 6.80
CA VAL A 58 14.65 0.48 5.81
C VAL A 58 15.96 0.94 6.45
N ALA A 59 16.86 0.00 6.74
CA ALA A 59 18.21 0.33 7.17
C ALA A 59 18.95 0.97 5.99
N GLY A 60 19.31 2.25 6.11
CA GLY A 60 19.95 3.03 5.05
C GLY A 60 19.36 4.42 4.79
N SER A 61 18.24 4.77 5.43
CA SER A 61 17.72 6.16 5.44
C SER A 61 18.11 6.88 6.73
N GLY A 62 19.40 6.84 7.06
CA GLY A 62 20.02 7.78 7.99
C GLY A 62 20.85 8.76 7.17
N ALA A 63 20.54 10.05 7.30
CA ALA A 63 21.54 11.09 7.06
C ALA A 63 22.58 11.04 8.18
#